data_AF-A0A662QVW9-F1
#
_entry.id   AF-A0A662QVW9-F1
#
_cell.length_a   1.000
_cell.length_b   1.000
_cell.length_c   1.000
_cell.angle_alpha   90.00
_cell.angle_beta   90.00
_cell.angle_gamma   90.00
#
_symmetry.space_group_name_H-M   'P 1'
#
loop_
_entity.id
_entity.type
_entity.pdbx_description
1 polymer ?
#
loop_
_entity_poly.entity_id
_entity_poly.type
_entity_poly.pdbx_seq_one_letter_code
_entity_poly.pdbx_strand_id
1 'polypeptide(L)'
;MVLTKDFILKKLKENKEEVRVFGVKKLVLFGSYAYGEQKRGSDIDFLVEYRRGRGLFRDSSGLMNFLNDLFDCDVDLVKPKYVRKELRPYIL
;
A
#
# COMPACT_ATOMS: atom_id res chain seq x y z
N MET A 1 -7.30 2.31 -18.64
CA MET A 1 -8.24 2.62 -17.53
C MET A 1 -7.59 3.68 -16.67
N VAL A 2 -8.36 4.63 -16.13
CA VAL A 2 -7.81 5.61 -15.18
C VAL A 2 -7.68 4.92 -13.81
N LEU A 3 -6.52 5.01 -13.19
CA LEU A 3 -6.28 4.47 -11.85
C LEU A 3 -7.06 5.32 -10.84
N THR A 4 -7.99 4.70 -10.11
CA THR A 4 -8.83 5.37 -9.11
C THR A 4 -8.79 4.63 -7.77
N LYS A 5 -9.16 5.34 -6.70
CA LYS A 5 -9.31 4.75 -5.36
C LYS A 5 -10.13 3.46 -5.37
N ASP A 6 -11.30 3.48 -6.00
CA ASP A 6 -12.21 2.33 -6.03
C ASP A 6 -11.62 1.16 -6.80
N PHE A 7 -10.91 1.44 -7.91
CA PHE A 7 -10.19 0.42 -8.66
C PHE A 7 -9.09 -0.22 -7.81
N ILE A 8 -8.28 0.58 -7.11
CA ILE A 8 -7.22 0.10 -6.22
C ILE A 8 -7.81 -0.80 -5.13
N LEU A 9 -8.82 -0.32 -4.41
CA LEU A 9 -9.45 -1.08 -3.32
C LEU A 9 -10.11 -2.37 -3.83
N LYS A 10 -10.73 -2.34 -5.01
CA LYS A 10 -11.31 -3.53 -5.65
C LYS A 10 -10.22 -4.56 -5.96
N LYS A 11 -9.11 -4.14 -6.58
CA LYS A 11 -7.99 -5.04 -6.92
C LYS A 11 -7.31 -5.63 -5.69
N LEU A 12 -7.14 -4.85 -4.62
CA LEU A 12 -6.63 -5.37 -3.35
C LEU A 12 -7.57 -6.41 -2.73
N LYS A 13 -8.89 -6.22 -2.86
CA LYS A 13 -9.88 -7.20 -2.39
C LYS A 13 -9.84 -8.49 -3.20
N GLU A 14 -9.71 -8.39 -4.53
CA GLU A 14 -9.57 -9.54 -5.44
C GLU A 14 -8.30 -10.34 -5.15
N ASN A 15 -7.20 -9.67 -4.78
CA ASN A 15 -5.89 -10.28 -4.54
C ASN A 15 -5.53 -10.44 -3.05
N LYS A 16 -6.54 -10.44 -2.17
CA LYS A 16 -6.33 -10.41 -0.71
C LYS A 16 -5.51 -11.58 -0.19
N GLU A 17 -5.70 -12.78 -0.75
CA GLU A 17 -4.94 -13.96 -0.33
C GLU A 17 -3.48 -13.89 -0.77
N GLU A 18 -3.20 -13.37 -1.97
CA GLU A 18 -1.83 -13.14 -2.44
C GLU A 18 -1.10 -12.12 -1.54
N VAL A 19 -1.76 -11.01 -1.21
CA VAL A 19 -1.21 -10.01 -0.28
C VAL A 19 -0.90 -10.63 1.10
N ARG A 20 -1.68 -11.61 1.56
CA ARG A 20 -1.44 -12.31 2.83
C ARG A 20 -0.21 -13.23 2.79
N VAL A 21 0.18 -13.74 1.63
CA VAL A 21 1.40 -14.57 1.49
C VAL A 21 2.64 -13.81 1.95
N PHE A 22 2.69 -12.49 1.72
CA PHE A 22 3.75 -11.60 2.19
C PHE A 22 3.70 -11.27 3.70
N GLY A 23 2.80 -11.93 4.46
CA GLY A 23 2.72 -11.76 5.91
C GLY A 23 2.05 -10.47 6.34
N VAL A 24 1.32 -9.82 5.45
CA VAL A 24 0.55 -8.60 5.72
C VAL A 24 -0.59 -8.92 6.70
N LYS A 25 -0.67 -8.11 7.75
CA LYS A 25 -1.77 -8.06 8.72
C LYS A 25 -2.80 -7.00 8.30
N LYS A 26 -2.34 -5.81 7.89
CA LYS A 26 -3.17 -4.69 7.45
C LYS A 26 -2.46 -3.94 6.33
N LEU A 27 -3.21 -3.58 5.29
CA LEU A 27 -2.75 -2.70 4.21
C LEU A 27 -3.80 -1.59 4.07
N VAL A 28 -3.37 -0.34 4.12
CA VAL A 28 -4.24 0.84 4.07
C VAL A 28 -3.75 1.76 2.97
N LEU A 29 -4.62 2.10 2.02
CA LEU A 29 -4.36 3.13 1.03
C LEU A 29 -4.39 4.50 1.73
N PHE A 30 -3.34 5.28 1.55
CA PHE A 30 -3.29 6.67 1.99
C PHE A 30 -2.77 7.57 0.86
N GLY A 31 -2.49 8.84 1.16
CA GLY A 31 -1.93 9.76 0.18
C GLY A 31 -2.92 10.18 -0.90
N SER A 32 -2.39 10.61 -2.04
CA SER A 32 -3.15 11.33 -3.06
C SER A 32 -4.33 10.52 -3.63
N TYR A 33 -4.12 9.22 -3.88
CA TYR A 33 -5.16 8.30 -4.34
C TYR A 33 -6.26 8.03 -3.30
N ALA A 34 -5.98 8.17 -2.00
CA ALA A 34 -7.00 8.03 -0.95
C ALA A 34 -7.98 9.23 -0.92
N TYR A 35 -7.49 10.41 -1.29
CA TYR A 35 -8.23 11.68 -1.25
C TYR A 35 -8.74 12.15 -2.63
N GLY A 36 -8.36 11.48 -3.72
CA GLY A 36 -8.74 11.90 -5.07
C GLY A 36 -7.88 13.06 -5.63
N GLU A 37 -6.75 13.34 -4.99
CA GLU A 37 -5.83 14.44 -5.34
C GLU A 37 -4.64 13.99 -6.19
N GLN A 38 -4.66 12.74 -6.68
CA GLN A 38 -3.59 12.19 -7.52
C GLN A 38 -3.39 13.00 -8.80
N LYS A 39 -2.13 13.16 -9.19
CA LYS A 39 -1.72 13.80 -10.45
C LYS A 39 -1.15 12.76 -11.40
N ARG A 40 -0.91 13.15 -12.64
CA ARG A 40 -0.21 12.29 -13.61
C ARG A 40 1.19 11.99 -13.06
N GLY A 41 1.51 10.70 -12.91
CA GLY A 41 2.77 10.23 -12.35
C GLY A 41 2.83 10.16 -10.83
N SER A 42 1.70 10.31 -10.13
CA SER A 42 1.62 9.99 -8.70
C SER A 42 1.84 8.50 -8.47
N ASP A 43 2.56 8.20 -7.39
CA ASP A 43 2.71 6.88 -6.78
C ASP A 43 1.49 6.52 -5.92
N ILE A 44 1.32 5.23 -5.64
CA ILE A 44 0.31 4.71 -4.73
C ILE A 44 0.95 4.46 -3.36
N ASP A 45 0.50 5.22 -2.36
CA ASP A 45 0.99 5.10 -0.99
C ASP A 45 0.19 4.07 -0.17
N PHE A 46 0.87 3.07 0.39
CA PHE A 46 0.25 2.15 1.36
C PHE A 46 0.94 2.13 2.71
N LEU A 47 0.13 2.20 3.77
CA LEU A 47 0.56 1.82 5.09
C LEU A 47 0.45 0.31 5.26
N VAL A 48 1.55 -0.33 5.63
CA VAL A 48 1.61 -1.77 5.81
C VAL A 48 1.94 -2.14 7.26
N GLU A 49 1.07 -2.96 7.85
CA GLU A 49 1.34 -3.68 9.10
C GLU A 49 1.55 -5.15 8.80
N TYR A 50 2.62 -5.74 9.32
CA TYR A 50 2.94 -7.15 9.17
C TYR A 50 2.56 -7.95 10.42
N ARG A 51 2.34 -9.25 10.25
CA ARG A 51 2.22 -10.20 11.35
C ARG A 51 3.56 -10.31 12.10
N ARG A 52 3.51 -10.75 13.37
CA ARG A 52 4.72 -10.97 14.18
C ARG A 52 5.68 -11.93 13.45
N GLY A 53 6.95 -11.56 13.37
CA GLY A 53 7.98 -12.35 12.67
C GLY A 53 8.01 -12.16 11.13
N ARG A 54 7.15 -11.28 10.58
CA ARG A 54 7.11 -10.94 9.15
C ARG A 54 7.49 -9.46 8.94
N GLY A 55 7.55 -9.05 7.67
CA GLY A 55 7.93 -7.69 7.29
C GLY A 55 9.44 -7.50 7.21
N LEU A 56 10.17 -8.60 6.99
CA LEU A 56 11.58 -8.61 6.60
C LEU A 56 11.74 -8.10 5.16
N PHE A 57 12.97 -7.89 4.72
CA PHE A 57 13.27 -7.35 3.38
C PHE A 57 12.49 -8.07 2.27
N ARG A 58 12.55 -9.41 2.22
CA ARG A 58 11.87 -10.23 1.22
C ARG A 58 10.35 -10.07 1.23
N ASP A 59 9.73 -9.93 2.41
CA ASP A 59 8.29 -9.71 2.53
C ASP A 59 7.90 -8.33 1.99
N SER A 60 8.70 -7.30 2.32
CA SER A 60 8.43 -5.92 1.90
C SER A 60 8.69 -5.71 0.41
N SER A 61 9.84 -6.18 -0.11
CA SER A 61 10.16 -6.07 -1.53
C SER A 61 9.27 -6.94 -2.42
N GLY A 62 8.92 -8.16 -1.97
CA GLY A 62 7.99 -9.02 -2.68
C GLY A 62 6.60 -8.39 -2.80
N LEU A 63 6.09 -7.82 -1.70
CA LEU A 63 4.82 -7.10 -1.73
C LEU A 63 4.87 -5.88 -2.63
N MET A 64 5.94 -5.08 -2.54
CA MET A 64 6.10 -3.87 -3.36
C MET A 64 6.09 -4.20 -4.85
N ASN A 65 6.88 -5.20 -5.26
CA ASN A 65 6.92 -5.66 -6.66
C ASN A 65 5.56 -6.17 -7.12
N PHE A 66 4.90 -6.99 -6.31
CA PHE A 66 3.56 -7.49 -6.63
C PHE A 66 2.56 -6.36 -6.84
N LEU A 67 2.57 -5.33 -5.99
CA LEU A 67 1.65 -4.20 -6.10
C LEU A 67 2.00 -3.31 -7.30
N ASN A 68 3.29 -3.08 -7.58
CA ASN A 68 3.74 -2.38 -8.78
C ASN A 68 3.21 -3.06 -10.04
N ASP A 69 3.41 -4.38 -10.16
CA ASP A 69 2.95 -5.17 -11.30
C ASP A 69 1.42 -5.20 -11.41
N LEU A 70 0.72 -5.26 -10.27
CA LEU A 70 -0.74 -5.28 -10.22
C LEU A 70 -1.37 -3.97 -10.72
N PHE A 71 -0.72 -2.83 -10.48
CA PHE A 71 -1.25 -1.51 -10.79
C PHE A 71 -0.58 -0.81 -11.97
N ASP A 72 0.53 -1.35 -12.48
CA ASP A 72 1.37 -0.71 -13.51
C ASP A 72 1.73 0.74 -13.11
N CYS A 73 2.10 0.91 -11.84
CA CYS A 73 2.33 2.20 -11.19
C CYS A 73 3.28 2.02 -10.02
N ASP A 74 4.11 3.04 -9.74
CA ASP A 74 5.01 3.02 -8.59
C ASP A 74 4.22 3.00 -7.27
N VAL A 75 4.67 2.16 -6.34
CA VAL A 75 4.06 1.95 -5.02
C VAL A 75 5.07 2.23 -3.91
N ASP A 76 4.69 3.09 -2.96
CA ASP A 76 5.46 3.27 -1.71
C ASP A 76 4.80 2.50 -0.55
N LEU A 77 5.64 1.79 0.21
CA LEU A 77 5.23 0.99 1.36
C LEU A 77 5.79 1.58 2.65
N VAL A 78 4.92 2.27 3.39
CA VAL A 78 5.27 2.90 4.66
C VAL A 78 4.83 2.02 5.83
N LYS A 79 5.76 1.73 6.76
CA LYS A 79 5.37 1.09 8.03
C LYS A 79 4.89 2.20 8.98
N PRO A 80 3.71 2.09 9.63
CA PRO A 80 3.18 3.12 10.53
C PRO A 80 4.17 3.63 11.59
N LYS A 81 5.09 2.79 12.06
CA LYS A 81 6.15 3.15 13.02
C LYS A 81 7.12 4.22 12.51
N TYR A 82 7.29 4.36 11.20
CA TYR A 82 8.16 5.35 10.56
C TYR A 82 7.43 6.64 10.20
N VAL A 83 6.10 6.68 10.34
CA VAL A 83 5.34 7.91 10.19
C VAL A 83 5.68 8.84 11.35
N ARG A 84 6.15 10.04 11.00
CA ARG A 84 6.41 11.14 11.94
C ARG A 84 5.20 11.37 12.84
N LYS A 85 5.41 11.54 14.14
CA LYS A 85 4.33 11.55 15.14
C LYS A 85 3.30 12.64 14.84
N GLU A 86 3.76 13.78 14.35
CA GLU A 86 3.00 14.97 13.99
C GLU A 86 2.04 14.70 12.82
N LEU A 87 2.39 13.76 11.94
CA LEU A 87 1.59 13.41 10.77
C LEU A 87 0.57 12.29 11.04
N ARG A 88 0.71 11.56 12.15
CA ARG A 88 -0.16 10.42 12.48
C ARG A 88 -1.64 10.78 12.50
N PRO A 89 -2.10 11.91 13.07
CA PRO A 89 -3.53 12.25 13.08
C PRO A 89 -4.16 12.45 11.69
N TYR A 90 -3.33 12.67 10.66
CA TYR A 90 -3.79 12.94 9.29
C TYR A 90 -3.65 11.71 8.37
N ILE A 91 -2.95 10.68 8.82
CA ILE A 91 -2.56 9.52 7.98
C ILE A 91 -3.01 8.17 8.59
N LEU A 92 -3.06 8.03 9.92
CA LEU A 92 -3.38 6.77 10.63
C LEU A 92 -4.83 6.66 11.10
#